data_AF-A0A7V6UWF7-F1
#
_entry.id   AF-A0A7V6UWF7-F1
#
_cell.length_a   1.000
_cell.length_b   1.000
_cell.length_c   1.000
_cell.angle_alpha   90.00
_cell.angle_beta   90.00
_cell.angle_gamma   90.00
#
_symmetry.space_group_name_H-M   'P 1'
#
loop_
_entity.id
_entity.type
_entity.pdbx_description
1 polymer ?
#
loop_
_entity_poly.entity_id
_entity_poly.type
_entity_poly.pdbx_seq_one_letter_code
_entity_poly.pdbx_strand_id
1 'polypeptide(L)'
;MKYLTDQEIRKLNDIAYEIRKLSVEMIACGQWGHIGGSFSLAEILAVLYFKTLHIDPSQPKMDNRDYFVLSKAHCSPALYAALALRGFFPIEKLYSYCRLGGLEGHLDALETPGLEASGGSLGMGLSYSVGIAYGLKLKEQFAPRVFCIIGDGELSEGQIWEAAMSASHYRLDNLIAII
;
A
#
# COMPACT_ATOMS: atom_id res chain seq x y z
N MET A 1 -4.82 18.84 -16.75
CA MET A 1 -4.29 17.49 -16.47
C MET A 1 -2.96 17.36 -17.21
N LYS A 2 -1.84 17.10 -16.54
CA LYS A 2 -0.58 16.78 -17.24
C LYS A 2 -0.59 15.29 -17.52
N TYR A 3 -0.63 14.91 -18.79
CA TYR A 3 -0.51 13.52 -19.20
C TYR A 3 0.90 13.01 -18.92
N LEU A 4 1.02 11.72 -18.64
CA LEU A 4 2.32 11.05 -18.56
C LEU A 4 2.96 11.03 -19.94
N THR A 5 4.26 11.29 -19.99
CA THR A 5 5.05 11.08 -21.21
C THR A 5 5.27 9.59 -21.45
N ASP A 6 5.53 9.19 -22.70
CA ASP A 6 5.87 7.80 -23.03
C ASP A 6 7.06 7.27 -22.23
N GLN A 7 8.03 8.15 -21.92
CA GLN A 7 9.18 7.79 -21.11
C GLN A 7 8.79 7.50 -19.65
N GLU A 8 7.89 8.29 -19.06
CA GLU A 8 7.36 8.04 -17.73
C GLU A 8 6.54 6.74 -17.69
N ILE A 9 5.71 6.50 -18.71
CA ILE A 9 4.93 5.26 -18.83
C ILE A 9 5.86 4.04 -18.89
N ARG A 10 6.89 4.08 -19.72
CA ARG A 10 7.89 2.99 -19.80
C ARG A 10 8.55 2.74 -18.45
N LYS A 11 9.00 3.79 -17.77
CA LYS A 11 9.61 3.67 -16.44
C LYS A 11 8.66 3.03 -15.42
N LEU A 12 7.39 3.40 -15.41
CA LEU A 12 6.39 2.82 -14.52
C LEU A 12 6.11 1.35 -14.84
N ASN A 13 6.09 0.98 -16.13
CA ASN A 13 5.98 -0.42 -16.55
C ASN A 13 7.18 -1.26 -16.10
N ASP A 14 8.41 -0.72 -16.23
CA ASP A 14 9.63 -1.39 -15.76
C ASP A 14 9.58 -1.61 -14.24
N ILE A 15 9.09 -0.63 -13.48
CA ILE A 15 8.90 -0.77 -12.02
C ILE A 15 7.84 -1.83 -11.70
N ALA A 16 6.70 -1.85 -12.41
CA ALA A 16 5.68 -2.87 -12.22
C ALA A 16 6.20 -4.27 -12.54
N TYR A 17 7.07 -4.41 -13.55
CA TYR A 17 7.77 -5.66 -13.84
C TYR A 17 8.68 -6.09 -12.67
N GLU A 18 9.50 -5.18 -12.14
CA GLU A 18 10.37 -5.49 -11.00
C GLU A 18 9.56 -5.84 -9.74
N ILE A 19 8.42 -5.20 -9.48
CA ILE A 19 7.50 -5.57 -8.39
C ILE A 19 7.06 -7.02 -8.52
N ARG A 20 6.66 -7.45 -9.73
CA ARG A 20 6.27 -8.85 -9.98
C ARG A 20 7.43 -9.82 -9.78
N LYS A 21 8.59 -9.50 -10.35
CA LYS A 21 9.79 -10.34 -10.24
C LYS A 21 10.19 -10.54 -8.78
N LEU A 22 10.34 -9.47 -8.02
CA LEU A 22 10.68 -9.53 -6.60
C LEU A 22 9.60 -10.24 -5.78
N SER A 23 8.32 -10.09 -6.14
CA SER A 23 7.23 -10.84 -5.49
C SER A 23 7.38 -12.35 -5.68
N VAL A 24 7.74 -12.81 -6.89
CA VAL A 24 7.99 -14.24 -7.15
C VAL A 24 9.20 -14.73 -6.36
N GLU A 25 10.30 -13.96 -6.36
CA GLU A 25 11.50 -14.31 -5.62
C GLU A 25 11.22 -14.42 -4.10
N MET A 26 10.49 -13.46 -3.53
CA MET A 26 10.08 -13.52 -2.11
C MET A 26 9.23 -14.75 -1.79
N ILE A 27 8.21 -15.02 -2.60
CA ILE A 27 7.31 -16.15 -2.38
C ILE A 27 8.10 -17.47 -2.50
N ALA A 28 9.02 -17.56 -3.46
CA ALA A 28 9.90 -18.72 -3.61
C ALA A 28 10.84 -18.88 -2.41
N CYS A 29 11.42 -17.81 -1.88
CA CYS A 29 12.29 -17.87 -0.70
C CYS A 29 11.51 -18.21 0.59
N GLY A 30 10.32 -17.64 0.76
CA GLY A 30 9.45 -17.85 1.91
C GLY A 30 8.65 -19.15 1.88
N GLN A 31 8.54 -19.81 0.70
CA GLN A 31 7.71 -21.00 0.47
C GLN A 31 6.21 -20.78 0.81
N TRP A 32 5.77 -19.52 0.79
CA TRP A 32 4.41 -19.10 1.12
C TRP A 32 4.13 -17.74 0.50
N GLY A 33 2.86 -17.45 0.18
CA GLY A 33 2.41 -16.13 -0.29
C GLY A 33 1.46 -16.19 -1.49
N HIS A 34 0.89 -15.04 -1.84
CA HIS A 34 -0.23 -14.95 -2.77
C HIS A 34 0.17 -14.26 -4.08
N ILE A 35 0.63 -15.05 -5.06
CA ILE A 35 1.17 -14.53 -6.32
C ILE A 35 0.13 -13.77 -7.15
N GLY A 36 -1.08 -14.32 -7.32
CA GLY A 36 -2.12 -13.72 -8.17
C GLY A 36 -2.55 -12.35 -7.68
N GLY A 37 -2.86 -12.23 -6.39
CA GLY A 37 -3.23 -10.97 -5.77
C GLY A 37 -2.09 -9.96 -5.71
N SER A 38 -0.84 -10.41 -5.60
CA SER A 38 0.35 -9.54 -5.68
C SER A 38 0.54 -8.97 -7.08
N PHE A 39 0.38 -9.81 -8.11
CA PHE A 39 0.56 -9.39 -9.51
C PHE A 39 -0.50 -8.39 -9.96
N SER A 40 -1.72 -8.49 -9.42
CA SER A 40 -2.80 -7.55 -9.72
C SER A 40 -2.54 -6.14 -9.17
N LEU A 41 -1.56 -5.97 -8.27
CA LEU A 41 -1.22 -4.68 -7.66
C LEU A 41 -0.06 -3.96 -8.35
N ALA A 42 0.68 -4.64 -9.24
CA ALA A 42 1.98 -4.16 -9.69
C ALA A 42 1.94 -2.76 -10.33
N GLU A 43 1.06 -2.52 -11.30
CA GLU A 43 0.91 -1.20 -11.93
C GLU A 43 0.39 -0.16 -10.95
N ILE A 44 -0.58 -0.53 -10.11
CA ILE A 44 -1.17 0.39 -9.13
C ILE A 44 -0.09 0.88 -8.16
N LEU A 45 0.70 -0.04 -7.61
CA LEU A 45 1.79 0.29 -6.69
C LEU A 45 2.92 1.07 -7.38
N ALA A 46 3.27 0.72 -8.63
CA ALA A 46 4.24 1.48 -9.41
C ALA A 46 3.78 2.94 -9.57
N VAL A 47 2.53 3.18 -9.96
CA VAL A 47 1.96 4.51 -10.13
C VAL A 47 1.84 5.25 -8.79
N LEU A 48 1.41 4.57 -7.73
CA LEU A 48 1.26 5.19 -6.42
C LEU A 48 2.61 5.60 -5.85
N TYR A 49 3.53 4.66 -5.67
CA TYR A 49 4.80 4.93 -4.98
C TYR A 49 5.78 5.78 -5.79
N PHE A 50 5.77 5.70 -7.13
CA PHE A 50 6.80 6.33 -7.96
C PHE A 50 6.31 7.54 -8.75
N LYS A 51 5.02 7.89 -8.65
CA LYS A 51 4.46 9.07 -9.31
C LYS A 51 3.45 9.86 -8.50
N THR A 52 2.58 9.18 -7.75
CA THR A 52 1.38 9.83 -7.18
C THR A 52 1.56 10.26 -5.73
N LEU A 53 2.13 9.40 -4.89
CA LEU A 53 2.25 9.62 -3.44
C LEU A 53 3.32 10.67 -3.15
N HIS A 54 2.99 11.64 -2.30
CA HIS A 54 3.95 12.55 -1.70
C HIS A 54 4.61 11.88 -0.48
N ILE A 55 5.71 11.18 -0.68
CA ILE A 55 6.43 10.42 0.34
C ILE A 55 7.95 10.56 0.18
N ASP A 56 8.68 10.45 1.29
CA ASP A 56 10.15 10.40 1.32
C ASP A 56 10.60 9.17 2.13
N PRO A 57 11.28 8.18 1.53
CA PRO A 57 11.76 7.01 2.24
C PRO A 57 12.81 7.33 3.31
N SER A 58 13.56 8.44 3.16
CA SER A 58 14.53 8.90 4.16
C SER A 58 13.86 9.60 5.36
N GLN A 59 12.62 10.05 5.17
CA GLN A 59 11.80 10.74 6.19
C GLN A 59 10.37 10.18 6.18
N PRO A 60 10.17 8.90 6.58
CA PRO A 60 8.89 8.21 6.46
C PRO A 60 7.77 8.82 7.32
N LYS A 61 8.12 9.74 8.24
CA LYS A 61 7.17 10.46 9.11
C LYS A 61 7.16 11.98 8.83
N MET A 62 7.62 12.41 7.66
CA MET A 62 7.60 13.83 7.30
C MET A 62 6.17 14.38 7.30
N ASP A 63 6.03 15.66 7.65
CA ASP A 63 4.75 16.35 7.62
C ASP A 63 4.20 16.42 6.18
N ASN A 64 2.87 16.52 6.09
CA ASN A 64 2.13 16.64 4.84
C ASN A 64 2.29 15.49 3.82
N ARG A 65 2.86 14.35 4.22
CA ARG A 65 2.96 13.16 3.35
C ARG A 65 1.60 12.53 3.06
N ASP A 66 1.50 11.86 1.92
CA ASP A 66 0.37 10.97 1.64
C ASP A 66 0.47 9.68 2.49
N TYR A 67 -0.68 9.03 2.70
CA TYR A 67 -0.81 7.77 3.43
C TYR A 67 -1.29 6.66 2.49
N PHE A 68 -0.78 5.45 2.69
CA PHE A 68 -1.18 4.29 1.91
C PHE A 68 -1.47 3.09 2.82
N VAL A 69 -2.65 2.50 2.65
CA VAL A 69 -3.09 1.30 3.35
C VAL A 69 -3.42 0.20 2.33
N LEU A 70 -2.85 -0.98 2.54
CA LEU A 70 -3.21 -2.18 1.77
C LEU A 70 -4.16 -3.04 2.61
N SER A 71 -5.47 -2.94 2.34
CA SER A 71 -6.50 -3.72 3.06
C SER A 71 -6.39 -5.22 2.77
N LYS A 72 -6.17 -5.57 1.49
CA LYS A 72 -5.86 -6.94 1.04
C LYS A 72 -4.41 -7.37 1.36
N ALA A 73 -4.04 -7.32 2.64
CA ALA A 73 -2.69 -7.49 3.18
C ALA A 73 -2.03 -8.84 2.86
N HIS A 74 -2.78 -9.86 2.48
CA HIS A 74 -2.22 -11.15 2.01
C HIS A 74 -1.40 -10.99 0.70
N CYS A 75 -1.54 -9.85 0.01
CA CYS A 75 -0.74 -9.42 -1.13
C CYS A 75 0.51 -8.61 -0.73
N SER A 76 0.99 -8.78 0.51
CA SER A 76 2.17 -8.12 1.05
C SER A 76 3.43 -8.24 0.18
N PRO A 77 3.70 -9.32 -0.60
CA PRO A 77 4.91 -9.37 -1.44
C PRO A 77 5.00 -8.20 -2.42
N ALA A 78 3.91 -7.82 -3.08
CA ALA A 78 3.94 -6.69 -4.02
C ALA A 78 4.24 -5.37 -3.31
N LEU A 79 3.67 -5.17 -2.11
CA LEU A 79 3.91 -3.96 -1.33
C LEU A 79 5.34 -3.89 -0.80
N TYR A 80 5.88 -4.99 -0.26
CA TYR A 80 7.26 -5.05 0.18
C TYR A 80 8.24 -4.78 -0.96
N ALA A 81 7.99 -5.34 -2.15
CA ALA A 81 8.78 -5.06 -3.34
C ALA A 81 8.75 -3.56 -3.69
N ALA A 82 7.56 -2.94 -3.70
CA ALA A 82 7.43 -1.51 -3.97
C ALA A 82 8.17 -0.64 -2.93
N LEU A 83 8.07 -0.96 -1.65
CA LEU A 83 8.74 -0.26 -0.56
C LEU A 83 10.28 -0.37 -0.65
N ALA A 84 10.79 -1.57 -0.93
CA ALA A 84 12.22 -1.80 -1.13
C ALA A 84 12.75 -1.04 -2.36
N LEU A 85 12.06 -1.14 -3.50
CA LEU A 85 12.41 -0.39 -4.72
C LEU A 85 12.32 1.14 -4.52
N ARG A 86 11.45 1.59 -3.61
CA ARG A 86 11.34 3.01 -3.25
C ARG A 86 12.41 3.45 -2.25
N GLY A 87 13.10 2.51 -1.59
CA GLY A 87 14.21 2.77 -0.69
C GLY A 87 13.85 2.86 0.79
N PHE A 88 12.68 2.36 1.21
CA PHE A 88 12.32 2.32 2.64
C PHE A 88 13.18 1.33 3.42
N PHE A 89 13.72 0.30 2.75
CA PHE A 89 14.67 -0.65 3.29
C PHE A 89 15.42 -1.35 2.14
N PRO A 90 16.57 -2.01 2.41
CA PRO A 90 17.35 -2.69 1.38
C PRO A 90 16.58 -3.85 0.73
N ILE A 91 16.80 -4.08 -0.58
CA ILE A 91 16.15 -5.16 -1.35
C ILE A 91 16.45 -6.54 -0.73
N GLU A 92 17.61 -6.71 -0.12
CA GLU A 92 18.03 -7.96 0.50
C GLU A 92 17.10 -8.38 1.65
N LYS A 93 16.44 -7.43 2.32
CA LYS A 93 15.46 -7.72 3.38
C LYS A 93 14.27 -8.52 2.85
N LEU A 94 13.94 -8.41 1.56
CA LEU A 94 12.87 -9.19 0.93
C LEU A 94 13.09 -10.70 1.07
N TYR A 95 14.34 -11.17 1.04
CA TYR A 95 14.66 -12.59 1.16
C TYR A 95 14.51 -13.16 2.59
N SER A 96 14.20 -12.30 3.56
CA SER A 96 13.82 -12.71 4.93
C SER A 96 12.33 -13.02 5.09
N TYR A 97 11.54 -12.88 4.03
CA TYR A 97 10.08 -13.05 4.06
C TYR A 97 9.66 -14.42 4.61
N CYS A 98 8.71 -14.41 5.54
CA CYS A 98 8.22 -15.57 6.31
C CYS A 98 9.31 -16.34 7.08
N ARG A 99 10.43 -15.68 7.40
CA ARG A 99 11.45 -16.21 8.33
C ARG A 99 11.32 -15.50 9.67
N LEU A 100 11.68 -16.21 10.75
CA LEU A 100 11.68 -15.64 12.10
C LEU A 100 12.57 -14.39 12.16
N GLY A 101 12.00 -13.26 12.58
CA GLY A 101 12.69 -11.96 12.63
C GLY A 101 12.84 -11.27 11.27
N GLY A 102 12.19 -11.79 10.22
CA GLY A 102 12.15 -11.21 8.88
C GLY A 102 10.88 -10.44 8.58
N LEU A 103 10.55 -10.29 7.29
CA LEU A 103 9.27 -9.71 6.87
C LEU A 103 8.12 -10.69 7.11
N GLU A 104 7.04 -10.21 7.72
CA GLU A 104 5.85 -10.99 8.02
C GLU A 104 5.05 -11.35 6.77
N GLY A 105 4.33 -12.48 6.81
CA GLY A 105 3.51 -12.93 5.69
C GLY A 105 2.35 -11.99 5.35
N HIS A 106 1.77 -11.32 6.34
CA HIS A 106 0.85 -10.22 6.12
C HIS A 106 1.60 -8.89 6.23
N LEU A 107 1.09 -7.93 7.00
CA LEU A 107 1.72 -6.63 7.19
C LEU A 107 1.89 -6.38 8.68
N ASP A 108 3.08 -5.93 9.07
CA ASP A 108 3.37 -5.44 10.42
C ASP A 108 3.99 -4.03 10.36
N ALA A 109 3.17 -3.03 10.71
CA ALA A 109 3.57 -1.63 10.69
C ALA A 109 4.45 -1.22 11.88
N LEU A 110 4.59 -2.06 12.91
CA LEU A 110 5.50 -1.78 14.02
C LEU A 110 6.96 -2.03 13.61
N GLU A 111 7.20 -3.08 12.81
CA GLU A 111 8.54 -3.54 12.46
C GLU A 111 8.99 -3.17 11.03
N THR A 112 8.05 -2.79 10.15
CA THR A 112 8.36 -2.50 8.74
C THR A 112 8.15 -1.03 8.38
N PRO A 113 9.24 -0.29 8.05
CA PRO A 113 9.14 1.09 7.59
C PRO A 113 8.30 1.25 6.33
N GLY A 114 7.47 2.30 6.31
CA GLY A 114 6.62 2.63 5.15
C GLY A 114 5.24 1.97 5.15
N LEU A 115 4.90 1.21 6.20
CA LEU A 115 3.55 0.71 6.44
C LEU A 115 2.81 1.60 7.43
N GLU A 116 1.55 1.90 7.14
CA GLU A 116 0.68 2.70 8.01
C GLU A 116 -0.14 1.86 9.00
N ALA A 117 -0.42 0.60 8.63
CA ALA A 117 -1.26 -0.30 9.40
C ALA A 117 -0.79 -1.74 9.26
N SER A 118 -0.86 -2.50 10.35
CA SER A 118 -0.76 -3.95 10.31
C SER A 118 -2.05 -4.52 9.72
N GLY A 119 -1.96 -5.67 9.05
CA GLY A 119 -3.07 -6.23 8.28
C GLY A 119 -3.11 -7.74 8.30
N GLY A 120 -4.16 -8.30 7.69
CA GLY A 120 -4.34 -9.74 7.51
C GLY A 120 -5.80 -10.16 7.61
N SER A 121 -6.56 -9.52 8.50
CA SER A 121 -8.02 -9.61 8.49
C SER A 121 -8.57 -8.70 7.41
N LEU A 122 -9.27 -9.29 6.44
CA LEU A 122 -9.98 -8.55 5.39
C LEU A 122 -11.04 -7.63 6.01
N GLY A 123 -11.35 -6.54 5.32
CA GLY A 123 -12.39 -5.58 5.68
C GLY A 123 -11.91 -4.43 6.56
N MET A 124 -10.72 -4.54 7.17
CA MET A 124 -10.26 -3.60 8.20
C MET A 124 -9.57 -2.36 7.62
N GLY A 125 -8.86 -2.47 6.50
CA GLY A 125 -7.98 -1.41 5.99
C GLY A 125 -8.72 -0.14 5.59
N LEU A 126 -9.94 -0.24 5.06
CA LEU A 126 -10.76 0.94 4.77
C LEU A 126 -11.19 1.68 6.04
N SER A 127 -11.56 0.96 7.11
CA SER A 127 -11.88 1.56 8.41
C SER A 127 -10.68 2.31 9.01
N TYR A 128 -9.47 1.74 8.92
CA TYR A 128 -8.23 2.44 9.29
C TYR A 128 -8.03 3.71 8.46
N SER A 129 -8.23 3.63 7.15
CA SER A 129 -8.04 4.76 6.24
C SER A 129 -9.03 5.90 6.50
N VAL A 130 -10.28 5.57 6.87
CA VAL A 130 -11.28 6.55 7.33
C VAL A 130 -10.79 7.28 8.58
N GLY A 131 -10.23 6.57 9.55
CA GLY A 131 -9.67 7.16 10.77
C GLY A 131 -8.52 8.14 10.47
N ILE A 132 -7.60 7.77 9.59
CA ILE A 132 -6.48 8.63 9.15
C ILE A 132 -7.03 9.89 8.46
N ALA A 133 -7.89 9.70 7.46
CA ALA A 133 -8.45 10.81 6.67
C ALA A 133 -9.26 11.80 7.53
N TYR A 134 -10.08 11.28 8.45
CA TYR A 134 -10.84 12.11 9.39
C TYR A 134 -9.92 12.85 10.37
N GLY A 135 -8.89 12.18 10.90
CA GLY A 135 -7.91 12.80 11.78
C GLY A 135 -7.14 13.95 11.12
N LEU A 136 -6.76 13.80 9.85
CA LEU A 136 -6.12 14.87 9.06
C LEU A 136 -7.07 16.07 8.90
N LYS A 137 -8.34 15.81 8.61
CA LYS A 137 -9.37 16.85 8.46
C LYS A 137 -9.60 17.62 9.77
N LEU A 138 -9.66 16.92 10.90
CA LEU A 138 -9.77 17.55 12.24
C LEU A 138 -8.55 18.42 12.59
N LYS A 139 -7.38 18.08 12.06
CA LYS A 139 -6.14 18.87 12.20
C LYS A 139 -6.01 19.98 11.16
N GLU A 140 -7.03 20.18 10.32
CA GLU A 140 -7.01 21.15 9.22
C GLU A 140 -5.84 20.92 8.23
N GLN A 141 -5.42 19.67 8.06
CA GLN A 141 -4.38 19.27 7.12
C GLN A 141 -5.02 18.79 5.81
N PHE A 142 -5.04 19.67 4.81
CA PHE A 142 -5.73 19.44 3.53
C PHE A 142 -4.81 19.02 2.38
N ALA A 143 -3.48 19.09 2.57
CA ALA A 143 -2.52 18.65 1.55
C ALA A 143 -2.43 17.11 1.46
N PRO A 144 -2.38 16.36 2.59
CA PRO A 144 -2.30 14.89 2.55
C PRO A 144 -3.54 14.22 1.98
N ARG A 145 -3.33 13.16 1.22
CA ARG A 145 -4.36 12.21 0.81
C ARG A 145 -4.09 10.84 1.41
N VAL A 146 -5.17 10.08 1.60
CA VAL A 146 -5.13 8.70 2.10
C VAL A 146 -5.59 7.78 0.98
N PHE A 147 -4.76 6.82 0.62
CA PHE A 147 -5.06 5.81 -0.39
C PHE A 147 -5.26 4.46 0.29
N CYS A 148 -6.33 3.75 -0.08
CA CYS A 148 -6.60 2.41 0.39
C CYS A 148 -6.84 1.48 -0.80
N ILE A 149 -6.11 0.36 -0.90
CA ILE A 149 -6.44 -0.70 -1.87
C ILE A 149 -7.18 -1.82 -1.17
N ILE A 150 -8.32 -2.21 -1.73
CA ILE A 150 -9.25 -3.21 -1.22
C ILE A 150 -9.38 -4.33 -2.26
N GLY A 151 -9.51 -5.58 -1.82
CA GLY A 151 -9.88 -6.68 -2.72
C GLY A 151 -11.36 -6.64 -3.10
N ASP A 152 -11.70 -7.14 -4.28
CA ASP A 152 -13.09 -7.32 -4.71
C ASP A 152 -13.86 -8.32 -3.81
N GLY A 153 -13.25 -9.46 -3.48
CA GLY A 153 -13.82 -10.41 -2.52
C GLY A 153 -13.93 -9.84 -1.10
N GLU A 154 -13.01 -8.95 -0.73
CA GLU A 154 -13.00 -8.24 0.56
C GLU A 154 -14.18 -7.28 0.71
N LEU A 155 -14.81 -6.83 -0.39
CA LEU A 155 -16.05 -6.04 -0.34
C LEU A 155 -17.24 -6.81 0.27
N SER A 156 -17.11 -8.12 0.45
CA SER A 156 -18.13 -8.94 1.13
C SER A 156 -18.13 -8.75 2.65
N GLU A 157 -17.09 -8.13 3.21
CA GLU A 157 -17.03 -7.81 4.64
C GLU A 157 -17.91 -6.59 4.95
N GLY A 158 -18.81 -6.72 5.93
CA GLY A 158 -19.70 -5.63 6.36
C GLY A 158 -18.95 -4.36 6.80
N GLN A 159 -17.75 -4.54 7.36
CA GLN A 159 -16.86 -3.45 7.78
C GLN A 159 -16.52 -2.48 6.63
N ILE A 160 -16.38 -2.96 5.40
CA ILE A 160 -16.13 -2.09 4.24
C ILE A 160 -17.29 -1.11 4.03
N TRP A 161 -18.52 -1.58 4.19
CA TRP A 161 -19.71 -0.77 3.96
C TRP A 161 -19.96 0.23 5.09
N GLU A 162 -19.66 -0.14 6.34
CA GLU A 162 -19.66 0.79 7.47
C GLU A 162 -18.62 1.91 7.26
N ALA A 163 -17.42 1.57 6.81
CA ALA A 163 -16.36 2.53 6.52
C ALA A 163 -16.74 3.45 5.34
N ALA A 164 -17.30 2.91 4.25
CA ALA A 164 -17.77 3.69 3.12
C ALA A 164 -18.90 4.67 3.51
N MET A 165 -19.86 4.22 4.32
CA MET A 165 -20.93 5.07 4.87
C MET A 165 -20.35 6.20 5.72
N SER A 166 -19.38 5.89 6.57
CA SER A 166 -18.68 6.86 7.42
C SER A 166 -17.90 7.89 6.61
N ALA A 167 -17.16 7.46 5.58
CA ALA A 167 -16.40 8.34 4.70
C ALA A 167 -17.31 9.39 4.02
N SER A 168 -18.49 8.96 3.56
CA SER A 168 -19.50 9.85 2.99
C SER A 168 -20.06 10.82 4.03
N HIS A 169 -20.45 10.32 5.21
CA HIS A 169 -21.00 11.13 6.30
C HIS A 169 -20.06 12.27 6.72
N TYR A 170 -18.77 11.97 6.89
CA TYR A 170 -17.75 12.95 7.28
C TYR A 170 -17.18 13.75 6.09
N ARG A 171 -17.65 13.50 4.86
CA ARG A 171 -17.20 14.13 3.62
C ARG A 171 -15.68 14.04 3.46
N LEU A 172 -15.12 12.84 3.56
CA LEU A 172 -13.67 12.60 3.47
C LEU A 172 -13.21 12.64 2.01
N ASP A 173 -13.11 13.85 1.47
CA ASP A 173 -12.63 14.16 0.11
C ASP A 173 -11.12 13.92 -0.08
N ASN A 174 -10.39 13.69 1.00
CA ASN A 174 -8.99 13.28 1.01
C ASN A 174 -8.77 11.76 1.04
N LEU A 175 -9.83 10.94 1.05
CA LEU A 175 -9.74 9.47 1.02
C LEU A 175 -10.04 8.91 -0.39
N ILE A 176 -9.13 8.08 -0.90
CA ILE A 176 -9.23 7.44 -2.21
C ILE A 176 -9.16 5.93 -2.01
N ALA A 177 -10.28 5.24 -2.23
CA ALA A 177 -10.33 3.79 -2.28
C ALA A 177 -10.13 3.29 -3.72
N ILE A 178 -9.32 2.25 -3.89
CA ILE A 178 -9.05 1.55 -5.14
C ILE A 178 -9.45 0.08 -4.94
N ILE A 179 -10.21 -0.46 -5.89
CA ILE A 179 -10.70 -1.85 -5.89
C ILE A 179 -10.09 -2.56 -7.08
#